data_AF-R5YT84-F1
#
_entry.id   AF-R5YT84-F1
#
_cell.length_a   1.000
_cell.length_b   1.000
_cell.length_c   1.000
_cell.angle_alpha   90.00
_cell.angle_beta   90.00
_cell.angle_gamma   90.00
#
_symmetry.space_group_name_H-M   'P 1'
#
loop_
_entity.id
_entity.type
_entity.pdbx_description
1 polymer ?
#
loop_
_entity_poly.entity_id
_entity_poly.type
_entity_poly.pdbx_seq_one_letter_code
_entity_poly.pdbx_strand_id
1 'polypeptide(L)'
;MPKPDAVIYLDMPIEISQKMMSERYHGDETKKDIHESNLDYLYKCRDAALDAAEKMGWYVVKCNDGDSPRSIESIGDEIYSIISTEVL
;
A
#
# COMPACT_ATOMS: atom_id res chain seq x y z
N MET A 1 -20.56 14.99 7.42
CA MET A 1 -19.72 13.80 7.71
C MET A 1 -18.36 14.26 8.18
N PRO A 2 -17.71 13.59 9.14
CA PRO A 2 -16.33 13.88 9.50
C PRO A 2 -15.40 13.60 8.31
N LYS A 3 -14.44 14.48 8.07
CA LYS A 3 -13.36 14.31 7.09
C LYS A 3 -12.08 13.94 7.86
N PRO A 4 -11.27 12.98 7.39
CA PRO A 4 -9.97 12.72 7.98
C PRO A 4 -9.04 13.94 7.84
N ASP A 5 -8.22 14.18 8.87
CA ASP A 5 -7.20 15.24 8.85
C ASP A 5 -6.07 14.91 7.86
N ALA A 6 -5.69 13.63 7.78
CA ALA A 6 -4.76 13.11 6.79
C ALA A 6 -5.16 11.69 6.36
N VAL A 7 -4.86 11.34 5.11
CA VAL A 7 -4.96 9.96 4.59
C VAL A 7 -3.60 9.58 4.02
N ILE A 8 -3.08 8.43 4.46
CA ILE A 8 -1.80 7.90 4.00
C ILE A 8 -2.07 6.59 3.27
N TYR A 9 -1.71 6.56 1.98
CA TYR A 9 -1.78 5.38 1.14
C TYR A 9 -0.39 4.75 1.03
N LEU A 10 -0.29 3.48 1.43
CA LEU A 10 0.93 2.68 1.33
C LEU A 10 0.96 2.01 -0.05
N ASP A 11 1.69 2.62 -0.98
CA ASP A 11 1.79 2.12 -2.36
C ASP A 11 2.81 0.98 -2.44
N MET A 12 2.30 -0.24 -2.61
CA MET A 12 3.11 -1.43 -2.83
C MET A 12 2.82 -2.00 -4.23
N PRO A 13 3.86 -2.20 -5.08
CA PRO A 13 3.69 -2.90 -6.35
C PRO A 13 3.06 -4.28 -6.19
N ILE A 14 2.21 -4.67 -7.13
CA ILE A 14 1.43 -5.91 -7.07
C ILE A 14 2.35 -7.14 -7.11
N GLU A 15 3.43 -7.05 -7.87
CA GLU A 15 4.41 -8.12 -8.04
C GLU A 15 5.16 -8.42 -6.72
N ILE A 16 5.44 -7.37 -5.95
CA ILE A 16 6.10 -7.48 -4.65
C ILE A 16 5.10 -8.00 -3.61
N SER A 17 3.88 -7.46 -3.58
CA SER A 17 2.86 -7.90 -2.63
C SER A 17 2.44 -9.36 -2.85
N GLN A 18 2.39 -9.83 -4.09
CA GLN A 18 2.11 -11.24 -4.40
C GLN A 18 3.16 -12.19 -3.84
N LYS A 19 4.46 -11.84 -3.94
CA LYS A 19 5.53 -12.63 -3.34
C LYS A 19 5.37 -12.70 -1.82
N MET A 20 5.13 -11.56 -1.17
CA MET A 20 4.92 -11.48 0.28
C MET A 20 3.67 -12.26 0.74
N MET A 21 2.59 -12.25 -0.04
CA MET A 21 1.38 -13.02 0.26
C MET A 21 1.62 -14.53 0.15
N SER A 22 2.35 -14.99 -0.87
CA SER A 22 2.68 -16.41 -1.00
C SER A 22 3.54 -16.91 0.17
N GLU A 23 4.45 -16.09 0.70
CA GLU A 23 5.20 -16.39 1.92
C GLU A 23 4.29 -16.50 3.16
N ARG A 24 3.32 -15.58 3.30
CA ARG A 24 2.35 -15.57 4.40
C ARG A 24 1.50 -16.85 4.47
N TYR A 25 1.16 -17.42 3.32
CA TYR A 25 0.38 -18.65 3.22
C TYR A 25 1.24 -19.93 3.19
N HIS A 26 2.55 -19.84 3.42
CA HIS A 26 3.50 -20.95 3.32
C HIS A 26 3.42 -21.69 1.97
N GLY A 27 3.09 -20.98 0.89
CA GLY A 27 2.89 -21.56 -0.45
C GLY A 27 1.54 -22.24 -0.71
N ASP A 28 0.60 -22.21 0.24
CA ASP A 28 -0.75 -22.74 0.04
C ASP A 28 -1.67 -21.68 -0.58
N GLU A 29 -1.63 -21.59 -1.91
CA GLU A 29 -2.39 -20.60 -2.68
C GLU A 29 -3.90 -20.83 -2.65
N THR A 30 -4.38 -21.99 -2.16
CA THR A 30 -5.82 -22.27 -2.01
C THR A 30 -6.47 -21.45 -0.88
N LYS A 31 -5.65 -20.82 -0.03
CA LYS A 31 -6.10 -19.92 1.04
C LYS A 31 -6.18 -18.45 0.61
N LYS A 32 -5.71 -18.10 -0.59
CA LYS A 32 -5.88 -16.74 -1.13
C LYS A 32 -7.37 -16.50 -1.39
N ASP A 33 -7.85 -15.32 -0.98
CA ASP A 33 -9.20 -14.89 -1.33
C ASP A 33 -9.31 -14.62 -2.85
N ILE A 34 -10.52 -14.72 -3.43
CA ILE A 34 -10.78 -14.45 -4.86
C ILE A 34 -10.25 -13.08 -5.31
N HIS A 35 -10.23 -12.10 -4.42
CA HIS A 35 -9.68 -10.76 -4.68
C HIS A 35 -8.14 -10.75 -4.73
N GLU A 36 -7.48 -11.59 -3.94
CA GLU A 36 -6.01 -11.70 -3.87
C GLU A 36 -5.43 -12.53 -5.04
N SER A 37 -6.23 -13.41 -5.64
CA SER A 37 -5.84 -14.20 -6.81
C SER A 37 -6.04 -13.48 -8.15
N ASN A 38 -6.78 -12.38 -8.19
CA ASN A 38 -7.08 -11.64 -9.42
C ASN A 38 -6.14 -10.44 -9.59
N LEU A 39 -5.07 -10.63 -10.35
CA LEU A 39 -4.07 -9.58 -10.61
C LEU A 39 -4.67 -8.33 -11.26
N ASP A 40 -5.56 -8.48 -12.24
CA ASP A 40 -6.20 -7.35 -12.93
C ASP A 40 -7.06 -6.52 -11.96
N TYR A 41 -7.72 -7.17 -11.01
CA TYR A 41 -8.44 -6.49 -9.95
C TYR A 41 -7.49 -5.68 -9.06
N LEU A 42 -6.36 -6.29 -8.65
CA LEU A 42 -5.37 -5.61 -7.81
C LEU A 42 -4.73 -4.41 -8.51
N TYR A 43 -4.41 -4.50 -9.81
CA TYR A 43 -3.93 -3.36 -10.59
C TYR A 43 -4.98 -2.25 -10.64
N LYS A 44 -6.25 -2.57 -10.92
CA LYS A 44 -7.33 -1.58 -10.92
C LYS A 44 -7.52 -0.93 -9.55
N CYS A 45 -7.36 -1.68 -8.46
CA CYS A 45 -7.42 -1.14 -7.10
C CYS A 45 -6.28 -0.16 -6.84
N ARG A 46 -5.04 -0.50 -7.26
CA ARG A 46 -3.89 0.39 -7.13
C ARG A 46 -4.09 1.67 -7.95
N ASP A 47 -4.49 1.54 -9.22
CA ASP A 47 -4.77 2.68 -10.08
C ASP A 47 -5.84 3.59 -9.48
N ALA A 48 -6.95 3.02 -9.00
CA ALA A 48 -8.02 3.78 -8.35
C ALA A 48 -7.55 4.50 -7.08
N ALA A 49 -6.68 3.86 -6.28
CA ALA A 49 -6.14 4.46 -5.07
C ALA A 49 -5.16 5.61 -5.37
N LEU A 50 -4.32 5.48 -6.40
CA LEU A 50 -3.43 6.54 -6.86
C LEU A 50 -4.21 7.72 -7.44
N ASP A 51 -5.23 7.44 -8.26
CA ASP A 51 -6.17 8.45 -8.77
C ASP A 51 -6.88 9.20 -7.64
N ALA A 52 -7.33 8.47 -6.60
CA ALA A 52 -7.96 9.06 -5.44
C ALA A 52 -6.98 9.91 -4.63
N ALA A 53 -5.75 9.43 -4.45
CA ALA A 53 -4.71 10.14 -3.74
C ALA A 53 -4.39 11.48 -4.40
N GLU A 54 -4.25 11.50 -5.72
CA GLU A 54 -4.03 12.74 -6.49
C GLU A 54 -5.20 13.72 -6.32
N LYS A 55 -6.44 13.25 -6.48
CA LYS A 55 -7.64 14.11 -6.45
C LYS A 55 -8.00 14.61 -5.05
N MET A 56 -7.69 13.82 -4.03
CA MET A 56 -8.12 14.07 -2.64
C MET A 56 -6.98 14.57 -1.75
N GLY A 57 -5.76 14.70 -2.29
CA GLY A 57 -4.58 15.16 -1.56
C GLY A 57 -4.10 14.16 -0.51
N TRP A 58 -4.14 12.87 -0.80
CA TRP A 58 -3.60 11.85 0.12
C TRP A 58 -2.08 11.79 0.01
N TYR A 59 -1.43 11.45 1.11
CA TYR A 59 -0.01 11.16 1.13
C TYR A 59 0.24 9.76 0.57
N VAL A 60 1.07 9.66 -0.47
CA VAL A 60 1.46 8.37 -1.04
C VAL A 60 2.86 8.03 -0.56
N VAL A 61 2.97 6.97 0.24
CA VAL A 61 4.25 6.43 0.71
C VAL A 61 4.57 5.21 -0.13
N LYS A 62 5.63 5.29 -0.94
CA LYS A 62 6.11 4.14 -1.72
C LYS A 62 6.78 3.13 -0.81
N CYS A 63 6.28 1.90 -0.77
CA CYS A 63 6.77 0.87 0.15
C CYS A 63 7.86 -0.03 -0.44
N ASN A 64 8.41 0.30 -1.61
CA ASN A 64 9.47 -0.46 -2.28
C ASN A 64 10.66 0.42 -2.69
N ASP A 65 11.84 -0.20 -2.84
CA ASP A 65 13.09 0.44 -3.29
C ASP A 65 13.54 -0.08 -4.68
N GLY A 66 12.58 -0.22 -5.59
CA GLY A 66 12.76 -0.91 -6.86
C GLY A 66 12.10 -2.28 -6.79
N ASP A 67 12.89 -3.35 -6.71
CA ASP A 67 12.36 -4.72 -6.76
C ASP A 67 12.05 -5.32 -5.37
N SER A 68 12.44 -4.65 -4.28
CA SER A 68 12.25 -5.14 -2.92
C SER A 68 11.37 -4.22 -2.07
N PRO A 69 10.67 -4.75 -1.05
CA PRO A 69 10.05 -3.91 -0.03
C PRO A 69 11.11 -3.10 0.72
N ARG A 70 10.80 -1.82 1.00
CA ARG A 70 11.53 -1.03 1.99
C ARG A 70 11.37 -1.67 3.37
N SER A 71 12.29 -1.37 4.27
CA SER A 71 12.17 -1.79 5.67
C SER A 71 10.96 -1.12 6.34
N ILE A 72 10.38 -1.82 7.32
CA ILE A 72 9.23 -1.32 8.09
C ILE A 72 9.62 -0.02 8.81
N GLU A 73 10.86 0.07 9.31
CA GLU A 73 11.40 1.24 9.99
C GLU A 73 11.43 2.44 9.03
N SER A 74 11.97 2.27 7.82
CA SER A 74 12.05 3.36 6.84
C SER A 74 10.66 3.88 6.42
N ILE A 75 9.69 2.98 6.24
CA ILE A 75 8.30 3.35 5.95
C ILE A 75 7.67 4.06 7.16
N GLY A 76 7.92 3.54 8.36
CA GLY A 76 7.43 4.10 9.62
C GLY A 76 7.95 5.51 9.89
N ASP A 77 9.23 5.76 9.65
CA ASP A 77 9.86 7.08 9.81
C ASP A 77 9.22 8.12 8.89
N GLU A 78 8.93 7.75 7.63
CA GLU A 78 8.26 8.63 6.67
C GLU A 78 6.81 8.94 7.08
N ILE A 79 6.06 7.93 7.51
CA ILE A 79 4.71 8.10 8.05
C ILE A 79 4.73 9.05 9.26
N TYR A 80 5.68 8.84 10.17
CA TYR A 80 5.82 9.68 11.36
C TYR A 80 6.15 11.14 10.99
N SER A 81 7.02 11.35 10.00
CA SER A 81 7.33 12.68 9.48
C SER A 81 6.12 13.38 8.88
N ILE A 82 5.28 12.66 8.12
CA ILE A 82 4.04 13.20 7.53
C ILE A 82 3.09 13.63 8.66
N ILE A 83 2.81 12.72 9.61
CA ILE A 83 1.87 12.99 10.71
C ILE A 83 2.35 14.16 11.57
N SER A 84 3.66 14.24 11.85
CA SER A 84 4.25 15.31 12.66
C SER A 84 4.22 16.68 12.00
N THR A 85 4.00 16.75 10.68
CA THR A 85 3.88 18.02 9.94
C THR A 85 2.43 18.48 9.83
N GLU A 86 1.50 17.54 9.75
CA GLU A 86 0.11 17.80 9.32
C GLU A 86 -0.91 17.74 10.47
N VAL A 87 -0.60 17.02 11.55
CA VAL A 87 -1.58 16.68 12.61
C VAL A 87 -1.14 17.15 13.99
N LEU A 88 0.16 17.32 14.21
CA LEU A 88 0.75 17.79 15.47
C LEU A 88 1.16 19.26 15.37
#